data_AF-A0A816AUI3-F1
#
_entry.id   AF-A0A816AUI3-F1
#
_cell.length_a   1.000
_cell.length_b   1.000
_cell.length_c   1.000
_cell.angle_alpha   90.00
_cell.angle_beta   90.00
_cell.angle_gamma   90.00
#
_symmetry.space_group_name_H-M   'P 1'
#
loop_
_entity.id
_entity.type
_entity.pdbx_description
1 polymer ?
#
loop_
_entity_poly.entity_id
_entity_poly.type
_entity_poly.pdbx_seq_one_letter_code
_entity_poly.pdbx_strand_id
1 'polypeptide(L)'
;MFDTVMFMCNGRCVYHGSPKSVIPYFEKYGYQCDPYENPADYISDVLIDIATRLMVAEIFYLSQRTLRNAVRNSALALSQTVASIVIGLLVGLLFFDLKKTIEPGVQNRLVMALIIVIFILVIMMMLSGFLIDLPSMFSWLSWIQWISTFRYASNVLTINEFQDLLFCLANETDICSITGDEILDKRGLVHANAWDLWKNFFALTMMAMLLFILTYIQLIRIKKIK
;
A
#
# COMPACT_ATOMS: atom_id res chain seq x y z
N MET A 1 1.48 -9.27 20.39
CA MET A 1 0.54 -9.96 19.49
C MET A 1 -0.79 -9.25 19.69
N PHE A 2 -1.35 -8.66 18.63
CA PHE A 2 -2.36 -7.60 18.64
C PHE A 2 -3.46 -7.71 19.72
N ASP A 3 -3.81 -6.61 20.38
CA ASP A 3 -4.86 -6.60 21.43
C ASP A 3 -6.28 -6.50 20.85
N THR A 4 -6.43 -5.92 19.66
CA THR A 4 -7.71 -5.72 18.97
C THR A 4 -7.48 -5.69 17.47
N VAL A 5 -8.38 -6.29 16.69
CA VAL A 5 -8.36 -6.24 15.23
C VAL A 5 -9.66 -5.65 14.69
N MET A 6 -9.55 -4.89 13.60
CA MET A 6 -10.67 -4.28 12.90
C MET A 6 -10.60 -4.63 11.42
N PHE A 7 -11.65 -5.24 10.89
CA PHE A 7 -11.80 -5.56 9.48
C PHE A 7 -12.82 -4.62 8.84
N MET A 8 -12.45 -4.02 7.72
CA MET A 8 -13.30 -3.08 6.98
C MET A 8 -13.48 -3.54 5.53
N CYS A 9 -14.68 -3.36 4.99
CA CYS A 9 -15.01 -3.63 3.59
C CYS A 9 -15.94 -2.53 3.08
N ASN A 10 -15.62 -1.89 1.95
CA ASN A 10 -16.39 -0.80 1.36
C ASN A 10 -16.75 0.33 2.35
N GLY A 11 -15.79 0.73 3.20
CA GLY A 11 -15.98 1.78 4.20
C GLY A 11 -16.86 1.40 5.40
N ARG A 12 -17.23 0.11 5.55
CA ARG A 12 -18.00 -0.41 6.69
C ARG A 12 -17.15 -1.34 7.54
N CYS A 13 -17.32 -1.25 8.86
CA CYS A 13 -16.69 -2.19 9.78
C CYS A 13 -17.42 -3.55 9.74
N VAL A 14 -16.72 -4.58 9.27
CA VAL A 14 -17.22 -5.96 9.20
C VAL A 14 -17.02 -6.67 10.53
N TYR A 15 -15.93 -6.38 11.24
CA TYR A 15 -15.63 -6.96 12.55
C TYR A 15 -14.70 -6.02 13.34
N HIS A 16 -14.92 -5.91 14.64
CA HIS A 16 -14.04 -5.23 15.58
C HIS A 16 -14.02 -5.98 16.91
N GLY A 17 -12.85 -6.42 17.39
CA GLY A 17 -12.76 -7.18 18.64
C GLY A 17 -11.42 -7.87 18.87
N SER A 18 -11.37 -8.76 19.86
CA SER A 18 -10.17 -9.53 20.20
C SER A 18 -9.81 -10.54 19.11
N PRO A 19 -8.53 -10.71 18.73
CA PRO A 19 -8.12 -11.69 17.72
C PRO A 19 -8.64 -13.11 17.97
N LYS A 20 -8.85 -13.48 19.25
CA LYS A 20 -9.34 -14.81 19.65
C LYS A 20 -10.77 -15.10 19.20
N SER A 21 -11.62 -14.08 19.06
CA SER A 21 -13.02 -14.23 18.66
C SER A 21 -13.25 -14.03 17.16
N VAL A 22 -12.18 -13.80 16.38
CA VAL A 22 -12.27 -13.59 14.94
C VAL A 22 -12.68 -14.87 14.20
N ILE A 23 -12.01 -16.00 14.46
CA ILE A 23 -12.34 -17.27 13.78
C ILE A 23 -13.79 -17.67 14.06
N PRO A 24 -14.29 -17.70 15.33
CA PRO A 24 -15.69 -18.01 15.60
C PRO A 24 -16.68 -17.07 14.89
N TYR A 25 -16.31 -15.80 14.69
CA TYR A 25 -17.14 -14.85 13.95
C TYR A 25 -17.24 -15.22 12.48
N PHE A 26 -16.12 -15.50 11.81
CA PHE A 26 -16.10 -15.87 10.39
C PHE A 26 -16.69 -17.27 10.14
N GLU A 27 -16.53 -18.22 11.08
CA GLU A 27 -17.17 -19.53 11.04
C GLU A 27 -18.69 -19.46 11.03
N LYS A 28 -19.28 -18.51 11.78
CA LYS A 28 -20.73 -18.24 11.74
C LYS A 28 -21.23 -17.90 10.34
N TYR A 29 -20.39 -17.31 9.50
CA TYR A 29 -20.69 -16.91 8.13
C TYR A 29 -20.22 -17.93 7.08
N GLY A 30 -19.76 -19.12 7.51
CA GLY A 30 -19.41 -20.23 6.63
C GLY A 30 -17.94 -20.33 6.24
N TYR A 31 -17.05 -19.53 6.84
CA TYR A 31 -15.61 -19.59 6.61
C TYR A 31 -14.93 -20.46 7.67
N GLN A 32 -14.40 -21.61 7.28
CA GLN A 32 -13.69 -22.52 8.20
C GLN A 32 -12.18 -22.41 8.03
N CYS A 33 -11.48 -22.13 9.13
CA CYS A 33 -10.01 -22.10 9.19
C CYS A 33 -9.49 -23.51 9.51
N ASP A 34 -8.47 -23.97 8.79
CA ASP A 34 -7.80 -25.23 9.10
C ASP A 34 -7.04 -25.09 10.45
N PRO A 35 -7.11 -26.08 11.37
CA PRO A 35 -6.37 -26.04 12.64
C PRO A 35 -4.85 -25.86 12.53
N TYR A 36 -4.25 -26.19 11.39
CA TYR A 36 -2.81 -26.09 11.17
C TYR A 36 -2.37 -24.81 10.44
N GLU A 37 -3.32 -23.95 10.08
CA GLU A 37 -3.05 -22.70 9.39
C GLU A 37 -2.92 -21.54 10.38
N ASN A 38 -2.06 -20.57 10.08
CA ASN A 38 -1.96 -19.35 10.86
C ASN A 38 -3.24 -18.52 10.66
N PRO A 39 -4.03 -18.23 11.71
CA PRO A 39 -5.29 -17.51 11.58
C PRO A 39 -5.17 -16.15 10.88
N ALA A 40 -4.07 -15.43 11.11
CA ALA A 40 -3.84 -14.13 10.50
C ALA A 40 -3.64 -14.23 8.98
N ASP A 41 -2.98 -15.30 8.53
CA ASP A 41 -2.76 -15.57 7.11
C ASP A 41 -4.07 -16.01 6.46
N TYR A 42 -4.82 -16.93 7.09
CA TYR A 42 -6.14 -17.36 6.63
C TYR A 42 -7.10 -16.17 6.44
N ILE A 43 -7.22 -15.28 7.43
CA ILE A 43 -8.10 -14.12 7.33
C ILE A 43 -7.62 -13.16 6.25
N SER A 44 -6.30 -12.97 6.12
CA SER A 44 -5.73 -12.16 5.05
C SER A 44 -6.07 -12.75 3.69
N ASP A 45 -5.99 -14.07 3.52
CA ASP A 45 -6.35 -14.76 2.29
C ASP A 45 -7.84 -14.66 1.97
N VAL A 46 -8.72 -14.76 2.97
CA VAL A 46 -10.16 -14.51 2.79
C VAL A 46 -10.42 -13.08 2.32
N LEU A 47 -9.76 -12.09 2.94
CA LEU A 47 -9.88 -10.68 2.54
C LEU A 47 -9.31 -10.43 1.15
N ILE A 48 -8.17 -11.04 0.83
CA ILE A 48 -7.52 -10.97 -0.48
C ILE A 48 -8.40 -11.63 -1.53
N ASP A 49 -9.04 -12.78 -1.27
CA ASP A 49 -9.95 -13.42 -2.23
C ASP A 49 -11.18 -12.55 -2.49
N ILE A 50 -11.78 -11.97 -1.43
CA ILE A 50 -12.90 -11.02 -1.58
C ILE A 50 -12.46 -9.78 -2.38
N ALA A 51 -11.31 -9.19 -2.03
CA ALA A 51 -10.77 -8.03 -2.73
C ALA A 51 -10.42 -8.36 -4.18
N THR A 52 -9.85 -9.54 -4.44
CA THR A 52 -9.49 -10.03 -5.77
C THR A 52 -10.75 -10.25 -6.60
N ARG A 53 -11.81 -10.81 -6.04
CA ARG A 53 -13.11 -10.95 -6.73
C ARG A 53 -13.73 -9.60 -7.06
N LEU A 54 -13.67 -8.64 -6.14
CA LEU A 54 -14.14 -7.26 -6.37
C LEU A 54 -13.31 -6.58 -7.46
N MET A 55 -11.98 -6.68 -7.40
CA MET A 55 -11.08 -6.16 -8.42
C MET A 55 -11.31 -6.83 -9.78
N VAL A 56 -11.46 -8.15 -9.83
CA VAL A 56 -11.75 -8.89 -11.07
C VAL A 56 -13.12 -8.49 -11.63
N ALA A 57 -14.12 -8.27 -10.77
CA ALA A 57 -15.42 -7.77 -11.18
C ALA A 57 -15.34 -6.33 -11.72
N GLU A 58 -14.57 -5.45 -11.09
CA GLU A 58 -14.32 -4.10 -11.58
C GLU A 58 -13.54 -4.10 -12.90
N ILE A 59 -12.51 -4.94 -13.03
CA ILE A 59 -11.77 -5.13 -14.27
C ILE A 59 -12.70 -5.64 -15.38
N PHE A 60 -13.55 -6.63 -15.08
CA PHE A 60 -14.51 -7.16 -16.04
C PHE A 60 -15.56 -6.11 -16.42
N TYR A 61 -16.06 -5.35 -15.45
CA TYR A 61 -17.03 -4.27 -15.69
C TYR A 61 -16.42 -3.13 -16.52
N LEU A 62 -15.22 -2.65 -16.15
CA LEU A 62 -14.49 -1.60 -16.86
C LEU A 62 -14.05 -2.05 -18.24
N SER A 63 -13.57 -3.28 -18.40
CA SER A 63 -13.22 -3.84 -19.71
C SER A 63 -14.45 -4.00 -20.60
N GLN A 64 -15.58 -4.45 -20.07
CA GLN A 64 -16.83 -4.54 -20.83
C GLN A 64 -17.37 -3.16 -21.21
N ARG A 65 -17.26 -2.17 -20.31
CA ARG A 65 -17.60 -0.77 -20.59
C ARG A 65 -16.68 -0.19 -21.66
N THR A 66 -15.38 -0.47 -21.57
CA THR A 66 -14.38 -0.05 -22.55
C THR A 66 -14.62 -0.71 -23.90
N LEU A 67 -14.99 -1.99 -23.93
CA LEU A 67 -15.32 -2.71 -25.17
C LEU A 67 -16.59 -2.16 -25.82
N ARG A 68 -17.66 -1.90 -25.05
CA ARG A 68 -18.87 -1.23 -25.58
C ARG A 68 -18.56 0.19 -26.06
N ASN A 69 -17.69 0.92 -25.36
CA ASN A 69 -17.25 2.25 -25.75
C ASN A 69 -16.37 2.21 -27.01
N ALA A 70 -15.52 1.19 -27.14
CA ALA A 70 -14.66 0.96 -28.29
C ALA A 70 -15.46 0.60 -29.54
N VAL A 71 -16.54 -0.17 -29.38
CA VAL A 71 -17.47 -0.53 -30.47
C VAL A 71 -18.34 0.66 -30.88
N ARG A 72 -18.75 1.53 -29.95
CA ARG A 72 -19.58 2.71 -30.25
C ARG A 72 -18.79 3.90 -30.80
N ASN A 73 -17.54 4.07 -30.38
CA ASN A 73 -16.69 5.18 -30.79
C ASN A 73 -15.37 4.66 -31.36
N SER A 74 -15.39 4.33 -32.64
CA SER A 74 -14.27 3.73 -33.37
C SER A 74 -13.03 4.62 -33.42
N ALA A 75 -13.18 5.94 -33.39
CA ALA A 75 -12.07 6.88 -33.40
C ALA A 75 -11.26 6.85 -32.08
N LEU A 76 -11.94 6.78 -30.94
CA LEU A 76 -11.28 6.70 -29.62
C LEU A 76 -10.61 5.33 -29.41
N ALA A 77 -11.27 4.24 -29.82
CA ALA A 77 -10.71 2.89 -29.77
C ALA A 77 -9.42 2.77 -30.59
N LEU A 78 -9.47 3.27 -31.83
CA LEU A 78 -8.33 3.26 -32.73
C LEU A 78 -7.18 4.10 -32.16
N SER A 79 -7.46 5.27 -31.59
CA SER A 79 -6.43 6.11 -30.96
C SER A 79 -5.73 5.40 -29.78
N GLN A 80 -6.48 4.66 -28.96
CA GLN A 80 -5.93 3.94 -27.80
C GLN A 80 -5.17 2.69 -28.21
N THR A 81 -5.68 1.92 -29.18
CA THR A 81 -4.96 0.75 -29.71
C THR A 81 -3.67 1.18 -30.43
N VAL A 82 -3.72 2.27 -31.20
CA VAL A 82 -2.52 2.83 -31.83
C VAL A 82 -1.54 3.32 -30.77
N ALA A 83 -1.99 4.03 -29.73
CA ALA A 83 -1.11 4.46 -28.63
C ALA A 83 -0.43 3.28 -27.92
N SER A 84 -1.18 2.21 -27.62
CA SER A 84 -0.63 1.00 -26.98
C SER A 84 0.37 0.27 -27.87
N ILE A 85 0.10 0.19 -29.18
CA ILE A 85 1.04 -0.39 -30.16
C ILE A 85 2.29 0.47 -30.29
N VAL A 86 2.15 1.80 -30.32
CA VAL A 86 3.27 2.74 -30.38
C VAL A 86 4.13 2.65 -29.12
N ILE A 87 3.52 2.59 -27.93
CA ILE A 87 4.23 2.40 -26.67
C ILE A 87 4.92 1.02 -26.65
N GLY A 88 4.23 -0.04 -27.05
CA GLY A 88 4.79 -1.39 -27.13
C GLY A 88 5.96 -1.51 -28.12
N LEU A 89 5.88 -0.82 -29.26
CA LEU A 89 6.98 -0.73 -30.23
C LEU A 89 8.14 0.13 -29.71
N LEU A 90 7.86 1.26 -29.05
CA LEU A 90 8.90 2.09 -28.45
C LEU A 90 9.68 1.34 -27.36
N VAL A 91 8.96 0.61 -26.52
CA VAL A 91 9.55 -0.29 -25.53
C VAL A 91 10.31 -1.41 -26.26
N GLY A 92 9.70 -2.10 -27.22
CA GLY A 92 10.37 -3.15 -28.00
C GLY A 92 11.67 -2.67 -28.67
N LEU A 93 11.69 -1.47 -29.25
CA LEU A 93 12.86 -0.82 -29.85
C LEU A 93 13.92 -0.44 -28.82
N LEU A 94 13.53 0.00 -27.63
CA LEU A 94 14.44 0.21 -26.50
C LEU A 94 15.19 -1.08 -26.11
N PHE A 95 14.61 -2.24 -26.40
CA PHE A 95 15.20 -3.55 -26.10
C PHE A 95 15.68 -4.33 -27.33
N PHE A 96 15.55 -3.77 -28.55
CA PHE A 96 15.88 -4.46 -29.79
C PHE A 96 17.38 -4.33 -30.10
N ASP A 97 18.02 -5.46 -30.37
CA ASP A 97 19.45 -5.59 -30.72
C ASP A 97 20.45 -5.13 -29.64
N LEU A 98 20.11 -5.36 -28.36
CA LEU A 98 21.08 -5.25 -27.27
C LEU A 98 22.19 -6.30 -27.44
N LYS A 99 23.37 -5.82 -27.85
CA LYS A 99 24.58 -6.62 -27.90
C LYS A 99 24.90 -7.16 -26.50
N LYS A 100 25.21 -8.45 -26.39
CA LYS A 100 25.61 -9.14 -25.14
C LYS A 100 26.94 -8.64 -24.54
N THR A 101 27.51 -7.56 -25.06
CA THR A 101 28.80 -7.01 -24.63
C THR A 101 28.67 -5.50 -24.41
N ILE A 102 28.82 -5.13 -23.14
CA ILE A 102 28.95 -3.78 -22.53
C ILE A 102 27.66 -2.95 -22.33
N GLU A 103 26.58 -3.10 -23.09
CA GLU A 103 25.26 -2.50 -22.77
C GLU A 103 24.20 -3.36 -22.03
N PRO A 104 24.43 -4.65 -21.68
CA PRO A 104 23.67 -5.35 -20.64
C PRO A 104 23.87 -4.73 -19.24
N GLY A 105 24.91 -3.91 -19.07
CA GLY A 105 25.26 -3.31 -17.79
C GLY A 105 24.22 -2.32 -17.29
N VAL A 106 23.61 -1.50 -18.15
CA VAL A 106 22.61 -0.50 -17.73
C VAL A 106 21.31 -1.20 -17.34
N GLN A 107 20.83 -2.13 -18.16
CA GLN A 107 19.61 -2.89 -17.86
C GLN A 107 19.77 -3.79 -16.63
N ASN A 108 20.90 -4.52 -16.50
CA ASN A 108 21.15 -5.30 -15.30
C ASN A 108 21.29 -4.39 -14.07
N ARG A 109 21.86 -3.18 -14.18
CA ARG A 109 21.90 -2.21 -13.07
C ARG A 109 20.53 -1.65 -12.74
N LEU A 110 19.69 -1.37 -13.73
CA LEU A 110 18.31 -0.89 -13.54
C LEU A 110 17.45 -1.97 -12.89
N VAL A 111 17.51 -3.21 -13.37
CA VAL A 111 16.77 -4.34 -12.79
C VAL A 111 17.27 -4.64 -11.38
N MET A 112 18.58 -4.67 -11.14
CA MET A 112 19.12 -4.84 -9.79
C MET A 112 18.75 -3.68 -8.86
N ALA A 113 18.76 -2.43 -9.36
CA ALA A 113 18.31 -1.28 -8.58
C ALA A 113 16.82 -1.37 -8.25
N LEU A 114 15.97 -1.79 -9.18
CA LEU A 114 14.55 -2.01 -8.94
C LEU A 114 14.31 -3.10 -7.89
N ILE A 115 15.01 -4.23 -7.96
CA ILE A 115 14.90 -5.31 -6.95
C ILE A 115 15.34 -4.80 -5.57
N ILE A 116 16.46 -4.07 -5.49
CA ILE A 116 16.95 -3.50 -4.23
C ILE A 116 15.95 -2.47 -3.68
N VAL A 117 15.40 -1.60 -4.53
CA VAL A 117 14.38 -0.63 -4.14
C VAL A 117 13.13 -1.34 -3.62
N ILE A 118 12.61 -2.35 -4.32
CA ILE A 118 11.45 -3.13 -3.87
C ILE A 118 11.73 -3.77 -2.51
N PHE A 119 12.90 -4.38 -2.33
CA PHE A 119 13.30 -4.99 -1.06
C PHE A 119 13.35 -3.96 0.08
N ILE A 120 13.95 -2.78 -0.17
CA ILE A 120 13.98 -1.68 0.81
C ILE A 120 12.56 -1.19 1.10
N LEU A 121 11.71 -1.01 0.09
CA LEU A 121 10.32 -0.55 0.27
C LEU A 121 9.51 -1.51 1.15
N VAL A 122 9.64 -2.83 0.94
CA VAL A 122 8.95 -3.85 1.77
C VAL A 122 9.39 -3.74 3.23
N ILE A 123 10.70 -3.63 3.50
CA ILE A 123 11.21 -3.46 4.85
C ILE A 123 10.68 -2.15 5.48
N MET A 124 10.65 -1.06 4.72
CA MET A 124 10.12 0.23 5.19
C MET A 124 8.62 0.17 5.50
N MET A 125 7.83 -0.61 4.76
CA MET A 125 6.42 -0.86 5.05
C MET A 125 6.23 -1.65 6.35
N MET A 126 7.02 -2.71 6.58
CA MET A 126 6.96 -3.49 7.82
C MET A 126 7.29 -2.63 9.06
N LEU A 127 8.29 -1.75 8.94
CA LEU A 127 8.74 -0.86 10.01
C LEU A 127 7.84 0.36 10.23
N SER A 128 6.80 0.56 9.40
CA SER A 128 5.90 1.73 9.48
C SER A 128 4.90 1.68 10.64
N GLY A 129 4.84 0.57 11.38
CA GLY A 129 3.83 0.38 12.43
C GLY A 129 2.46 -0.07 11.91
N PHE A 130 2.30 -0.26 10.59
CA PHE A 130 1.07 -0.76 9.99
C PHE A 130 0.93 -2.28 10.14
N LEU A 131 2.02 -3.05 9.98
CA LEU A 131 2.03 -4.51 10.09
C LEU A 131 2.51 -5.03 11.45
N ILE A 132 3.31 -4.25 12.18
CA ILE A 132 3.92 -4.65 13.46
C ILE A 132 3.69 -3.52 14.47
N ASP A 133 3.10 -3.84 15.63
CA ASP A 133 2.87 -2.86 16.70
C ASP A 133 4.20 -2.34 17.26
N LEU A 134 4.36 -1.01 17.32
CA LEU A 134 5.57 -0.31 17.78
C LEU A 134 6.14 -0.78 19.14
N PRO A 135 5.31 -1.10 20.17
CA PRO A 135 5.82 -1.52 21.48
C PRO A 135 6.48 -2.91 21.46
N SER A 136 6.17 -3.71 20.44
CA SER A 136 6.69 -5.09 20.31
C SER A 136 8.05 -5.16 19.62
N MET A 137 8.55 -4.04 19.08
CA MET A 137 9.86 -3.97 18.44
C MET A 137 10.97 -3.87 19.49
N PHE A 138 12.13 -4.47 19.18
CA PHE A 138 13.32 -4.33 20.02
C PHE A 138 13.66 -2.84 20.22
N SER A 139 13.74 -2.39 21.48
CA SER A 139 13.93 -0.97 21.82
C SER A 139 15.17 -0.35 21.16
N TRP A 140 16.23 -1.13 20.94
CA TRP A 140 17.46 -0.68 20.29
C TRP A 140 17.35 -0.53 18.76
N LEU A 141 16.38 -1.18 18.10
CA LEU A 141 16.06 -1.02 16.67
C LEU A 141 14.99 0.05 16.42
N SER A 142 14.37 0.57 17.48
CA SER A 142 13.27 1.54 17.41
C SER A 142 13.63 2.89 16.77
N TRP A 143 14.91 3.17 16.52
CA TRP A 143 15.29 4.40 15.82
C TRP A 143 15.09 4.30 14.29
N ILE A 144 15.11 3.09 13.71
CA ILE A 144 15.04 2.89 12.25
C ILE A 144 13.68 3.30 11.68
N GLN A 145 12.60 3.14 12.45
CA GLN A 145 11.26 3.59 12.04
C GLN A 145 11.18 5.09 11.72
N TRP A 146 12.04 5.93 12.32
CA TRP A 146 12.08 7.37 12.02
C TRP A 146 12.74 7.70 10.68
N ILE A 147 13.41 6.74 10.05
CA ILE A 147 14.00 6.85 8.71
C ILE A 147 13.01 6.34 7.64
N SER A 148 11.94 5.63 8.04
CA SER A 148 10.95 5.12 7.10
C SER A 148 10.02 6.23 6.61
N THR A 149 10.07 6.52 5.31
CA THR A 149 9.09 7.42 4.67
C THR A 149 7.67 6.87 4.79
N PHE A 150 7.51 5.54 4.75
CA PHE A 150 6.22 4.89 4.93
C PHE A 150 5.62 5.15 6.30
N ARG A 151 6.42 5.28 7.37
CA ARG A 151 5.91 5.61 8.72
C ARG A 151 5.16 6.93 8.73
N TYR A 152 5.77 7.99 8.19
CA TYR A 152 5.15 9.31 8.17
C TYR A 152 3.97 9.36 7.19
N ALA A 153 4.08 8.70 6.04
CA ALA A 153 2.99 8.61 5.08
C ALA A 153 1.77 7.86 5.64
N SER A 154 1.98 6.71 6.28
CA SER A 154 0.89 5.93 6.89
C SER A 154 0.24 6.67 8.05
N ASN A 155 1.00 7.41 8.84
CA ASN A 155 0.45 8.26 9.91
C ASN A 155 -0.45 9.37 9.34
N VAL A 156 -0.02 10.07 8.28
CA VAL A 156 -0.83 11.10 7.61
C VAL A 156 -2.12 10.50 7.07
N LEU A 157 -2.03 9.38 6.35
CA LEU A 157 -3.21 8.72 5.79
C LEU A 157 -4.16 8.24 6.89
N THR A 158 -3.63 7.67 7.98
CA THR A 158 -4.47 7.18 9.09
C THR A 158 -5.16 8.36 9.79
N ILE A 159 -4.46 9.47 10.07
CA ILE A 159 -5.11 10.66 10.64
C ILE A 159 -6.17 11.18 9.67
N ASN A 160 -5.84 11.35 8.39
CA ASN A 160 -6.78 11.88 7.40
C ASN A 160 -8.00 10.98 7.17
N GLU A 161 -7.83 9.66 7.27
CA GLU A 161 -8.91 8.70 7.04
C GLU A 161 -9.81 8.56 8.27
N PHE A 162 -9.24 8.47 9.48
CA PHE A 162 -10.01 8.12 10.68
C PHE A 162 -10.47 9.33 11.50
N GLN A 163 -9.87 10.51 11.33
CA GLN A 163 -10.24 11.70 12.09
C GLN A 163 -11.72 12.05 11.85
N ASP A 164 -12.44 12.34 12.93
CA ASP A 164 -13.86 12.74 12.92
C ASP A 164 -14.81 11.67 12.31
N LEU A 165 -14.37 10.42 12.13
CA LEU A 165 -15.23 9.33 11.66
C LEU A 165 -15.87 8.54 12.80
N LEU A 166 -17.09 8.07 12.56
CA LEU A 166 -17.83 7.15 13.40
C LEU A 166 -18.11 5.86 12.64
N PHE A 167 -17.77 4.72 13.23
CA PHE A 167 -17.99 3.41 12.64
C PHE A 167 -19.13 2.68 13.33
N CYS A 168 -20.01 2.10 12.53
CA CYS A 168 -21.16 1.31 12.99
C CYS A 168 -20.97 -0.14 12.53
N LEU A 169 -21.24 -1.10 13.40
CA LEU A 169 -21.15 -2.53 13.08
C LEU A 169 -22.32 -2.93 12.18
N ALA A 170 -22.05 -3.70 11.13
CA ALA A 170 -23.05 -4.07 10.12
C ALA A 170 -24.27 -4.86 10.67
N ASN A 171 -24.18 -5.40 11.89
CA ASN A 171 -25.21 -6.22 12.53
C ASN A 171 -26.04 -5.48 13.60
N GLU A 172 -25.63 -4.30 14.06
CA GLU A 172 -26.38 -3.54 15.06
C GLU A 172 -26.89 -2.25 14.40
N THR A 173 -28.20 -2.16 14.19
CA THR A 173 -28.83 -0.93 13.72
C THR A 173 -28.72 0.14 14.80
N ASP A 174 -28.00 1.21 14.46
CA ASP A 174 -27.95 2.53 15.11
C ASP A 174 -27.05 2.75 16.34
N ILE A 175 -26.24 1.78 16.78
CA ILE A 175 -25.22 2.03 17.83
C ILE A 175 -23.82 2.12 17.22
N CYS A 176 -23.43 3.34 16.83
CA CYS A 176 -22.08 3.65 16.36
C CYS A 176 -21.18 3.89 17.58
N SER A 177 -20.60 2.81 18.13
CA SER A 177 -19.81 2.85 19.36
C SER A 177 -18.32 3.15 19.13
N ILE A 178 -17.81 2.92 17.91
CA ILE A 178 -16.37 3.02 17.63
C ILE A 178 -16.09 4.36 16.96
N THR A 179 -15.38 5.23 17.66
CA THR A 179 -14.92 6.51 17.12
C THR A 179 -13.53 6.36 16.51
N GLY A 180 -13.28 6.98 15.36
CA GLY A 180 -11.98 6.97 14.70
C GLY A 180 -10.85 7.53 15.58
N ASP A 181 -11.17 8.49 16.46
CA ASP A 181 -10.23 9.05 17.44
C ASP A 181 -9.73 7.98 18.43
N GLU A 182 -10.59 7.07 18.88
CA GLU A 182 -10.17 5.95 19.75
C GLU A 182 -9.21 4.99 19.02
N ILE A 183 -9.41 4.80 17.70
CA ILE A 183 -8.52 3.99 16.87
C ILE A 183 -7.16 4.67 16.72
N LEU A 184 -7.14 5.99 16.53
CA LEU A 184 -5.92 6.80 16.44
C LEU A 184 -5.14 6.78 17.76
N ASP A 185 -5.82 6.92 18.90
CA ASP A 185 -5.21 6.85 20.22
C ASP A 185 -4.62 5.48 20.52
N LYS A 186 -5.32 4.39 20.17
CA LYS A 186 -4.79 3.03 20.28
C LYS A 186 -3.54 2.80 19.44
N ARG A 187 -3.39 3.50 18.30
CA ARG A 187 -2.18 3.47 17.47
C ARG A 187 -1.06 4.38 17.98
N GLY A 188 -1.27 5.09 19.08
CA GLY A 188 -0.31 6.05 19.63
C GLY A 188 -0.10 7.28 18.74
N LEU A 189 -1.09 7.61 17.91
CA LEU A 189 -1.06 8.77 17.02
C LEU A 189 -1.75 9.93 17.72
N VAL A 190 -0.96 10.82 18.31
CA VAL A 190 -1.48 12.09 18.83
C VAL A 190 -1.98 12.93 17.66
N HIS A 191 -3.25 13.35 17.72
CA HIS A 191 -3.95 14.10 16.66
C HIS A 191 -4.74 15.30 17.21
N ALA A 192 -4.33 15.83 18.37
CA ALA A 192 -5.05 16.89 19.07
C ALA A 192 -5.00 18.24 18.33
N ASN A 193 -3.94 18.49 17.57
CA ASN A 193 -3.74 19.75 16.85
C ASN A 193 -3.38 19.50 15.39
N ALA A 194 -3.70 20.46 14.51
CA ALA A 194 -3.28 20.42 13.10
C ALA A 194 -1.76 20.20 12.94
N TRP A 195 -0.96 20.68 13.90
CA TRP A 195 0.50 20.48 13.92
C TRP A 195 0.90 19.00 13.92
N ASP A 196 0.11 18.12 14.53
CA ASP A 196 0.40 16.69 14.58
C ASP A 196 0.29 16.00 13.21
N LEU A 197 -0.49 16.57 12.30
CA LEU A 197 -0.52 16.17 10.90
C LEU A 197 0.66 16.79 10.14
N TRP A 198 0.87 18.10 10.33
CA TRP A 198 1.93 18.85 9.61
C TRP A 198 3.36 18.38 9.93
N LYS A 199 3.63 17.89 11.15
CA LYS A 199 4.96 17.33 11.51
C LYS A 199 5.36 16.15 10.62
N ASN A 200 4.41 15.31 10.20
CA ASN A 200 4.67 14.17 9.32
C ASN A 200 4.92 14.63 7.87
N PHE A 201 4.16 15.61 7.37
CA PHE A 201 4.41 16.22 6.06
C PHE A 201 5.77 16.90 5.98
N PHE A 202 6.15 17.62 7.05
CA PHE A 202 7.45 18.28 7.12
C PHE A 202 8.59 17.27 7.11
N ALA A 203 8.47 16.18 7.89
CA ALA A 203 9.45 15.09 7.90
C ALA A 203 9.62 14.46 6.51
N LEU A 204 8.51 14.13 5.82
CA LEU A 204 8.55 13.60 4.44
C LEU A 204 9.25 14.55 3.47
N THR A 205 8.92 15.83 3.54
CA THR A 205 9.51 16.85 2.65
C THR A 205 11.01 17.00 2.91
N MET A 206 11.41 17.03 4.19
CA MET A 206 12.83 17.09 4.59
C MET A 206 13.61 15.87 4.07
N MET A 207 13.06 14.67 4.22
CA MET A 207 13.68 13.43 3.74
C MET A 207 13.81 13.43 2.21
N ALA A 208 12.78 13.88 1.49
CA ALA A 208 12.82 14.01 0.03
C ALA A 208 13.90 15.00 -0.41
N MET A 209 13.98 16.18 0.22
CA MET A 209 15.04 17.16 -0.04
C MET A 209 16.43 16.58 0.20
N LEU A 210 16.63 15.85 1.30
CA LEU A 210 17.91 15.20 1.60
C LEU A 210 18.29 14.20 0.50
N LEU A 211 17.36 13.36 0.04
CA LEU A 211 17.60 12.43 -1.06
C LEU A 211 17.95 13.16 -2.35
N PHE A 212 17.23 14.23 -2.70
CA PHE A 212 17.56 15.04 -3.88
C PHE A 212 18.94 15.69 -3.81
N ILE A 213 19.33 16.20 -2.63
CA ILE A 213 20.66 16.77 -2.41
C ILE A 213 21.74 15.69 -2.58
N LEU A 214 21.54 14.51 -1.98
CA LEU A 214 22.47 13.40 -2.14
C LEU A 214 22.57 12.97 -3.61
N THR A 215 21.45 12.81 -4.31
CA THR A 215 21.44 12.50 -5.74
C THR A 215 22.16 13.57 -6.55
N TYR A 216 21.93 14.85 -6.27
CA TYR A 216 22.63 15.95 -6.93
C TYR A 216 24.14 15.89 -6.73
N ILE A 217 24.60 15.66 -5.49
CA ILE A 217 26.03 15.48 -5.18
C ILE A 217 26.61 14.28 -5.93
N GLN A 218 25.89 13.14 -5.96
CA GLN A 218 26.36 11.96 -6.68
C GLN A 218 26.44 12.21 -8.18
N LEU A 219 25.47 12.92 -8.76
CA LEU A 219 25.50 13.29 -10.17
C LEU A 219 26.69 14.19 -10.53
N ILE A 220 27.09 15.11 -9.63
CA ILE A 220 28.29 15.94 -9.83
C ILE A 220 29.56 15.09 -9.78
N ARG A 221 29.61 14.05 -8.94
CA ARG A 221 30.79 13.17 -8.81
C ARG A 221 30.98 12.23 -10.00
N ILE A 222 29.95 11.97 -10.79
CA ILE A 222 30.06 11.13 -11.98
C ILE A 222 30.85 11.90 -13.05
N LYS A 223 32.06 11.41 -13.36
CA LYS A 223 32.86 11.92 -14.47
C LYS A 223 32.11 11.68 -15.78
N LYS A 224 31.77 12.75 -16.49
CA LYS A 224 31.25 12.66 -17.85
C LYS A 224 32.35 12.07 -18.75
N ILE A 225 32.11 10.88 -19.29
CA ILE A 225 32.94 10.32 -20.35
C ILE A 225 32.70 11.21 -21.57
N LYS A 226 33.76 11.79 -22.13
CA LYS A 226 33.70 12.54 -23.40
C LYS A 226 33.61 11.56 -24.57
#